data_AF-A0A966KYK2-F1
#
_entry.id   AF-A0A966KYK2-F1
#
_cell.length_a   1.000
_cell.length_b   1.000
_cell.length_c   1.000
_cell.angle_alpha   90.00
_cell.angle_beta   90.00
_cell.angle_gamma   90.00
#
_symmetry.space_group_name_H-M   'P 1'
#
loop_
_entity.id
_entity.type
_entity.pdbx_description
1 polymer ?
#
loop_
_entity_poly.entity_id
_entity_poly.type
_entity_poly.pdbx_seq_one_letter_code
_entity_poly.pdbx_strand_id
1 'polypeptide(L)'
;PSPVTPGTIAEVDQSAATIDSALSGTLSCTDADGDTLIYGIQGGTSADGTVSKVGTYGTLTVTPATGLYAFTKNTAAIEALDVGESGTDTFQVTVADGDGSPVSWTYTVSVTGADDAATLGTVTPGTIAEVDRWWVPMWMARH
;
A
#
# COMPACT_ATOMS: atom_id res chain seq x y z
N PRO A 1 12.85 20.78 -16.70
CA PRO A 1 12.43 19.72 -15.75
C PRO A 1 11.97 18.47 -16.51
N SER A 2 12.39 17.28 -16.09
CA SER A 2 11.93 16.04 -16.72
C SER A 2 10.57 15.60 -16.15
N PRO A 3 9.64 15.11 -16.99
CA PRO A 3 8.38 14.56 -16.50
C PRO A 3 8.62 13.35 -15.61
N VAL A 4 7.81 13.21 -14.56
CA VAL A 4 7.84 12.04 -13.68
C VAL A 4 6.98 10.95 -14.32
N THR A 5 7.56 9.77 -14.55
CA THR A 5 6.82 8.61 -15.07
C THR A 5 5.76 8.17 -14.07
N PRO A 6 4.48 8.01 -14.46
CA PRO A 6 3.45 7.46 -13.58
C PRO A 6 3.80 6.05 -13.09
N GLY A 7 3.55 5.80 -11.82
CA GLY A 7 3.67 4.48 -11.21
C GLY A 7 2.43 3.62 -11.44
N THR A 8 2.62 2.30 -11.48
CA THR A 8 1.52 1.33 -11.53
C THR A 8 1.74 0.22 -10.53
N ILE A 9 0.65 -0.25 -9.92
CA ILE A 9 0.60 -1.43 -9.07
C ILE A 9 -0.61 -2.24 -9.55
N ALA A 10 -0.40 -3.50 -9.88
CA ALA A 10 -1.48 -4.42 -10.19
C ALA A 10 -1.34 -5.67 -9.33
N GLU A 11 -2.41 -6.05 -8.64
CA GLU A 11 -2.45 -7.32 -7.95
C GLU A 11 -2.43 -8.50 -8.92
N VAL A 12 -1.90 -9.62 -8.44
CA VAL A 12 -1.85 -10.88 -9.17
C VAL A 12 -3.02 -11.74 -8.73
N ASP A 13 -3.79 -12.23 -9.70
CA ASP A 13 -4.96 -13.08 -9.46
C ASP A 13 -4.64 -14.25 -8.51
N GLN A 14 -5.48 -14.42 -7.49
CA GLN A 14 -5.38 -15.45 -6.46
C GLN A 14 -4.04 -15.44 -5.72
N SER A 15 -3.46 -14.26 -5.51
CA SER A 15 -2.17 -14.08 -4.85
C SER A 15 -2.03 -12.71 -4.19
N ALA A 16 -1.37 -12.65 -3.03
CA ALA A 16 -0.97 -11.39 -2.40
C ALA A 16 0.27 -10.73 -3.07
N ALA A 17 0.55 -11.08 -4.32
CA ALA A 17 1.68 -10.56 -5.09
C ALA A 17 1.21 -9.40 -5.95
N THR A 18 2.13 -8.47 -6.24
CA THR A 18 1.85 -7.36 -7.17
C THR A 18 2.89 -7.26 -8.28
N ILE A 19 2.47 -6.72 -9.41
CA ILE A 19 3.33 -6.30 -10.51
C ILE A 19 3.42 -4.78 -10.45
N ASP A 20 4.64 -4.29 -10.17
CA ASP A 20 4.88 -2.87 -9.93
C ASP A 20 5.73 -2.24 -11.05
N SER A 21 5.50 -0.96 -11.33
CA SER A 21 6.34 -0.18 -12.24
C SER A 21 6.49 1.26 -11.75
N ALA A 22 7.66 1.84 -12.02
CA ALA A 22 7.99 3.26 -11.79
C ALA A 22 7.66 3.80 -10.38
N LEU A 23 7.78 2.96 -9.34
CA LEU A 23 7.59 3.38 -7.94
C LEU A 23 8.77 4.15 -7.35
N SER A 24 9.85 4.34 -8.10
CA SER A 24 11.01 5.11 -7.68
C SER A 24 11.75 5.71 -8.87
N GLY A 25 12.58 6.71 -8.60
CA GLY A 25 13.40 7.37 -9.60
C GLY A 25 14.09 8.62 -9.05
N THR A 26 14.48 9.51 -9.96
CA THR A 26 15.14 10.77 -9.62
C THR A 26 14.43 11.92 -10.31
N LEU A 27 14.01 12.91 -9.52
CA LEU A 27 13.57 14.21 -10.01
C LEU A 27 14.79 15.00 -10.47
N SER A 28 14.74 15.58 -11.66
CA SER A 28 15.84 16.38 -12.18
C SER A 28 15.34 17.66 -12.84
N CYS A 29 15.94 18.76 -12.40
CA CYS A 29 15.83 20.08 -13.01
C CYS A 29 17.22 20.67 -13.21
N THR A 30 17.30 21.60 -14.15
CA THR A 30 18.46 22.44 -14.38
C THR A 30 18.07 23.85 -14.01
N ASP A 31 18.87 24.49 -13.17
CA ASP A 31 18.78 25.93 -12.97
C ASP A 31 19.76 26.65 -13.91
N ALA A 32 19.37 27.83 -14.41
CA ALA A 32 20.17 28.59 -15.36
C ALA A 32 21.30 29.38 -14.69
N ASP A 33 21.10 29.77 -13.43
CA ASP A 33 22.01 30.60 -12.64
C ASP A 33 22.96 29.76 -11.77
N GLY A 34 22.69 28.45 -11.65
CA GLY A 34 23.52 27.48 -10.96
C GLY A 34 23.17 27.31 -9.48
N ASP A 35 21.96 27.73 -9.09
CA ASP A 35 21.50 27.68 -7.71
C ASP A 35 21.27 26.26 -7.19
N THR A 36 21.29 26.13 -5.86
CA THR A 36 21.09 24.83 -5.22
C THR A 36 19.61 24.46 -5.24
N LEU A 37 19.30 23.39 -5.97
CA LEU A 37 17.94 22.87 -6.07
C LEU A 37 17.55 22.03 -4.85
N ILE A 38 16.41 22.38 -4.25
CA ILE A 38 15.79 21.68 -3.13
C ILE A 38 14.47 21.05 -3.59
N TYR A 39 14.44 19.72 -3.59
CA TYR A 39 13.26 18.93 -3.97
C TYR A 39 12.33 18.70 -2.77
N GLY A 40 11.04 18.50 -3.03
CA GLY A 40 10.06 18.25 -1.98
C GLY A 40 8.71 17.76 -2.50
N ILE A 41 7.72 17.77 -1.61
CA ILE A 41 6.34 17.38 -1.89
C ILE A 41 5.43 18.46 -1.29
N GLN A 42 4.48 18.98 -2.07
CA GLN A 42 3.52 19.96 -1.57
C GLN A 42 2.67 19.37 -0.45
N GLY A 43 2.71 20.02 0.73
CA GLY A 43 2.04 19.53 1.94
C GLY A 43 2.61 18.21 2.45
N GLY A 44 3.86 17.88 2.11
CA GLY A 44 4.61 16.81 2.74
C GLY A 44 5.20 17.24 4.07
N THR A 45 5.57 16.25 4.88
CA THR A 45 6.20 16.42 6.19
C THR A 45 7.69 16.18 6.06
N SER A 46 8.51 17.10 6.56
CA SER A 46 9.96 16.96 6.58
C SER A 46 10.42 16.23 7.84
N ALA A 47 11.17 15.13 7.67
CA ALA A 47 11.77 14.37 8.76
C ALA A 47 13.02 13.61 8.27
N ASP A 48 14.05 13.54 9.11
CA ASP A 48 15.26 12.72 8.89
C ASP A 48 15.93 12.94 7.52
N GLY A 49 15.95 14.19 7.04
CA GLY A 49 16.56 14.55 5.76
C GLY A 49 15.74 14.16 4.53
N THR A 50 14.47 13.80 4.72
CA THR A 50 13.52 13.49 3.65
C THR A 50 12.23 14.31 3.80
N VAL A 51 11.45 14.39 2.74
CA VAL A 51 10.06 14.90 2.76
C VAL A 51 9.15 13.76 2.36
N SER A 52 8.16 13.44 3.18
CA SER A 52 7.22 12.36 2.92
C SER A 52 5.77 12.82 2.90
N LYS A 53 4.93 12.15 2.13
CA LYS A 53 3.50 12.38 2.07
C LYS A 53 2.76 11.06 1.96
N VAL A 54 1.87 10.83 2.92
CA VAL A 54 1.01 9.65 2.96
C VAL A 54 -0.15 9.83 1.98
N GLY A 55 -0.36 8.83 1.13
CA GLY A 55 -1.55 8.62 0.30
C GLY A 55 -2.37 7.42 0.80
N THR A 56 -3.34 7.01 0.00
CA THR A 56 -4.23 5.89 0.33
C THR A 56 -3.50 4.55 0.18
N TYR A 57 -2.81 4.38 -0.95
CA TYR A 57 -2.17 3.13 -1.37
C TYR A 57 -0.68 3.10 -1.07
N GLY A 58 -0.14 4.15 -0.47
CA GLY A 58 1.25 4.19 -0.04
C GLY A 58 1.72 5.56 0.38
N THR A 59 3.02 5.68 0.64
CA THR A 59 3.68 6.92 1.05
C THR A 59 4.77 7.28 0.05
N LEU A 60 4.69 8.48 -0.52
CA LEU A 60 5.76 9.04 -1.33
C LEU A 60 6.81 9.69 -0.41
N THR A 61 8.08 9.38 -0.64
CA THR A 61 9.23 10.02 0.02
C THR A 61 10.16 10.62 -1.03
N VAL A 62 10.67 11.82 -0.78
CA VAL A 62 11.63 12.54 -1.62
C VAL A 62 12.82 12.96 -0.77
N THR A 63 14.03 12.75 -1.28
CA THR A 63 15.29 13.26 -0.70
C THR A 63 15.57 14.65 -1.28
N PRO A 64 15.47 15.75 -0.49
CA PRO A 64 15.53 17.10 -1.01
C PRO A 64 16.82 17.49 -1.74
N ALA A 65 17.97 16.93 -1.35
CA ALA A 65 19.25 17.29 -1.94
C ALA A 65 19.54 16.57 -3.27
N THR A 66 18.94 15.40 -3.51
CA THR A 66 19.25 14.57 -4.68
C THR A 66 18.08 14.38 -5.63
N GLY A 67 16.86 14.71 -5.21
CA GLY A 67 15.64 14.45 -5.96
C GLY A 67 15.28 12.98 -6.05
N LEU A 68 15.99 12.09 -5.34
CA LEU A 68 15.62 10.67 -5.27
C LEU A 68 14.25 10.55 -4.62
N TYR A 69 13.36 9.80 -5.26
CA TYR A 69 12.04 9.54 -4.72
C TYR A 69 11.72 8.04 -4.71
N ALA A 70 10.89 7.64 -3.76
CA ALA A 70 10.38 6.29 -3.64
C ALA A 70 8.96 6.31 -3.09
N PHE A 71 8.10 5.46 -3.66
CA PHE A 71 6.75 5.20 -3.20
C PHE A 71 6.72 3.86 -2.46
N THR A 72 6.47 3.91 -1.15
CA THR A 72 6.34 2.72 -0.30
C THR A 72 4.87 2.32 -0.24
N LYS A 73 4.55 1.12 -0.71
CA LYS A 73 3.18 0.60 -0.78
C LYS A 73 2.55 0.43 0.62
N ASN A 74 1.26 0.73 0.70
CA ASN A 74 0.39 0.31 1.79
C ASN A 74 -0.34 -0.97 1.34
N THR A 75 0.29 -2.13 1.57
CA THR A 75 -0.24 -3.42 1.13
C THR A 75 -1.65 -3.66 1.63
N ALA A 76 -1.97 -3.31 2.89
CA ALA A 76 -3.30 -3.54 3.44
C ALA A 76 -4.42 -2.75 2.73
N ALA A 77 -4.12 -1.58 2.16
CA ALA A 77 -5.09 -0.81 1.38
C ALA A 77 -5.17 -1.26 -0.08
N ILE A 78 -4.11 -1.90 -0.59
CA ILE A 78 -4.07 -2.48 -1.93
C ILE A 78 -4.90 -3.77 -1.93
N GLU A 79 -4.60 -4.71 -1.00
CA GLU A 79 -5.30 -6.00 -0.81
C GLU A 79 -6.75 -5.86 -0.34
N ALA A 80 -7.23 -4.64 -0.15
CA ALA A 80 -8.64 -4.37 0.15
C ALA A 80 -9.45 -4.08 -1.12
N LEU A 81 -8.80 -4.00 -2.29
CA LEU A 81 -9.46 -3.78 -3.58
C LEU A 81 -9.91 -5.12 -4.16
N ASP A 82 -11.21 -5.24 -4.41
CA ASP A 82 -11.76 -6.43 -5.05
C ASP A 82 -11.45 -6.45 -6.57
N VAL A 83 -11.67 -7.60 -7.21
CA VAL A 83 -11.61 -7.72 -8.66
C VAL A 83 -12.49 -6.67 -9.36
N GLY A 84 -11.88 -5.91 -10.26
CA GLY A 84 -12.54 -4.82 -10.99
C GLY A 84 -12.53 -3.47 -10.26
N GLU A 85 -12.03 -3.41 -9.02
CA GLU A 85 -11.77 -2.15 -8.33
C GLU A 85 -10.40 -1.57 -8.69
N SER A 86 -10.30 -0.24 -8.59
CA SER A 86 -9.06 0.48 -8.84
C SER A 86 -9.03 1.79 -8.08
N GLY A 87 -7.83 2.33 -7.91
CA GLY A 87 -7.62 3.59 -7.24
C GLY A 87 -6.40 4.34 -7.75
N THR A 88 -6.21 5.55 -7.25
CA THR A 88 -5.07 6.39 -7.64
C THR A 88 -4.63 7.26 -6.49
N ASP A 89 -3.32 7.29 -6.22
CA ASP A 89 -2.69 8.33 -5.41
C ASP A 89 -2.04 9.39 -6.31
N THR A 90 -2.18 10.66 -5.92
CA THR A 90 -1.64 11.81 -6.66
C THR A 90 -0.82 12.71 -5.75
N PHE A 91 0.42 12.99 -6.14
CA PHE A 91 1.35 13.82 -5.39
C PHE A 91 1.87 14.97 -6.25
N GLN A 92 1.92 16.18 -5.68
CA GLN A 92 2.60 17.32 -6.28
C GLN A 92 4.03 17.37 -5.75
N VAL A 93 5.00 16.93 -6.54
CA VAL A 93 6.43 17.07 -6.22
C VAL A 93 6.90 18.47 -6.63
N THR A 94 7.81 19.05 -5.87
CA THR A 94 8.26 20.44 -6.06
C THR A 94 9.78 20.50 -6.15
N VAL A 95 10.29 21.52 -6.84
CA VAL A 95 11.69 21.95 -6.76
C VAL A 95 11.73 23.46 -6.53
N ALA A 96 12.58 23.91 -5.62
CA ALA A 96 12.89 25.31 -5.39
C ALA A 96 14.39 25.54 -5.61
N ASP A 97 14.77 26.63 -6.26
CA ASP A 97 16.15 27.11 -6.42
C ASP A 97 16.56 28.08 -5.30
N GLY A 98 15.59 28.57 -4.52
CA GLY A 98 15.80 29.57 -3.47
C GLY A 98 15.21 30.94 -3.82
N ASP A 99 14.80 31.12 -5.08
CA ASP A 99 14.21 32.33 -5.61
C ASP A 99 12.79 32.08 -6.17
N GLY A 100 11.93 33.08 -6.03
CA GLY A 100 10.58 33.01 -6.61
C GLY A 100 9.72 31.84 -6.10
N SER A 101 8.87 31.32 -6.99
CA SER A 101 7.95 30.23 -6.67
C SER A 101 8.49 28.88 -7.15
N PRO A 102 8.37 27.83 -6.34
CA PRO A 102 8.82 26.50 -6.74
C PRO A 102 8.06 25.99 -7.96
N VAL A 103 8.75 25.21 -8.79
CA VAL A 103 8.14 24.51 -9.92
C VAL A 103 7.62 23.15 -9.44
N SER A 104 6.47 22.71 -9.96
CA SER A 104 5.81 21.48 -9.53
C SER A 104 5.47 20.52 -10.67
N TRP A 105 5.49 19.21 -10.37
CA TRP A 105 4.98 18.14 -11.23
C TRP A 105 4.05 17.22 -10.47
N THR A 106 3.17 16.58 -11.23
CA THR A 106 2.27 15.55 -10.70
C THR A 106 2.91 14.18 -10.88
N TYR A 107 3.09 13.46 -9.78
CA TYR A 107 3.37 12.02 -9.78
C TYR A 107 2.10 11.28 -9.39
N THR A 108 1.67 10.35 -10.24
CA THR A 108 0.46 9.54 -10.03
C THR A 108 0.84 8.07 -9.90
N VAL A 109 0.21 7.36 -8.96
CA VAL A 109 0.30 5.90 -8.83
C VAL A 109 -1.09 5.32 -9.01
N SER A 110 -1.28 4.52 -10.07
CA SER A 110 -2.53 3.80 -10.31
C SER A 110 -2.45 2.40 -9.73
N VAL A 111 -3.52 1.96 -9.07
CA VAL A 111 -3.63 0.65 -8.43
C VAL A 111 -4.85 -0.09 -8.97
N THR A 112 -4.71 -1.36 -9.33
CA THR A 112 -5.81 -2.23 -9.76
C THR A 112 -5.87 -3.48 -8.89
N GLY A 113 -7.05 -3.77 -8.35
CA GLY A 113 -7.32 -4.98 -7.56
C GLY A 113 -7.51 -6.23 -8.42
N ALA A 114 -7.32 -7.40 -7.82
CA ALA A 114 -7.55 -8.71 -8.42
C ALA A 114 -8.42 -9.61 -7.50
N ASP A 115 -8.71 -10.84 -7.92
CA ASP A 115 -9.39 -11.79 -7.04
C ASP A 115 -8.42 -12.34 -6.00
N ASP A 116 -8.91 -12.53 -4.78
CA ASP A 116 -8.11 -13.05 -3.68
C ASP A 116 -8.05 -14.58 -3.68
N ALA A 117 -6.94 -15.13 -3.18
CA ALA A 117 -6.85 -16.56 -2.94
C ALA A 117 -7.85 -16.99 -1.86
N ALA A 118 -8.59 -18.07 -2.11
CA ALA A 118 -9.48 -18.65 -1.10
C ALA A 118 -8.71 -19.01 0.18
N THR A 119 -9.15 -18.49 1.33
CA THR A 119 -8.59 -18.82 2.65
C THR A 119 -9.47 -19.84 3.37
N LEU A 120 -8.88 -20.93 3.85
CA LEU A 120 -9.56 -21.90 4.72
C LEU A 120 -9.59 -21.35 6.14
N GLY A 121 -10.80 -21.12 6.67
CA GLY A 121 -11.00 -20.75 8.07
C GLY A 121 -10.65 -21.87 9.06
N THR A 122 -10.37 -21.51 10.31
CA THR A 122 -10.07 -22.48 11.37
C THR A 122 -11.28 -23.38 11.64
N VAL A 123 -11.11 -24.69 11.45
CA VAL A 123 -12.14 -25.68 11.79
C VAL A 123 -12.12 -25.89 13.30
N THR A 124 -13.21 -25.56 13.99
CA THR A 124 -13.39 -25.95 15.40
C THR A 124 -13.80 -27.43 15.43
N PRO A 125 -13.04 -28.33 16.08
CA PRO A 125 -13.45 -29.72 16.19
C PRO A 125 -14.75 -29.84 17.00
N GLY A 126 -15.76 -30.51 16.46
CA GLY A 126 -16.93 -30.94 17.22
C GLY A 126 -16.57 -32.14 18.09
N THR A 127 -16.95 -32.13 19.37
CA THR A 127 -16.82 -33.30 20.23
C THR A 127 -18.06 -34.20 20.08
N ILE A 128 -17.83 -35.48 19.76
CA ILE A 128 -18.86 -36.53 19.89
C ILE A 128 -18.77 -37.04 21.33
N ALA A 129 -19.79 -36.80 22.14
CA ALA A 129 -19.95 -37.51 23.41
C ALA A 129 -20.88 -38.70 23.16
N GLU A 130 -20.37 -39.92 23.36
CA GLU A 130 -21.26 -41.08 23.47
C GLU A 130 -22.07 -40.95 24.77
N VAL A 131 -23.40 -41.03 24.67
CA VAL A 131 -24.25 -41.12 25.85
C VAL A 131 -24.36 -42.60 26.19
N ASP A 132 -23.51 -43.10 27.09
CA ASP A 132 -23.66 -44.45 27.61
C ASP A 132 -24.91 -44.48 28.52
N ARG A 133 -26.04 -44.88 27.95
CA ARG A 133 -27.29 -45.08 28.69
C ARG A 133 -27.20 -46.41 29.42
N TRP A 134 -26.55 -46.41 30.59
CA TRP A 134 -26.58 -47.56 31.48
C TRP A 134 -28.03 -47.90 31.87
N TRP A 135 -28.40 -49.12 31.54
CA TRP A 135 -29.65 -49.82 31.82
C TRP A 135 -30.01 -49.82 33.33
N VAL A 136 -31.25 -49.45 33.68
CA VAL A 136 -31.78 -49.54 35.05
C VAL A 136 -32.21 -50.99 35.39
N PRO A 137 -31.88 -51.54 36.58
CA PRO A 137 -32.18 -52.93 36.91
C PRO A 137 -33.64 -53.10 37.35
N MET A 138 -34.30 -54.14 36.83
CA MET A 138 -35.67 -54.51 37.19
C MET A 138 -35.63 -55.40 38.45
N TRP A 139 -36.00 -54.84 39.61
CA TRP A 139 -36.28 -55.64 40.80
C TRP A 139 -37.72 -56.17 40.71
N MET A 140 -37.89 -57.45 40.41
CA MET A 140 -39.19 -58.12 40.59
C MET A 140 -39.27 -58.73 42.00
N ALA A 141 -40.24 -58.23 42.75
CA ALA A 141 -40.58 -58.68 44.10
C ALA A 141 -41.03 -60.15 44.09
N ARG A 142 -40.58 -60.89 45.12
CA ARG A 142 -41.08 -62.23 45.45
C ARG A 142 -42.56 -62.15 45.86
N HIS A 143 -43.36 -63.05 45.31
CA HIS A 143 -44.55 -63.61 45.97
C HIS A 143 -44.42 -65.13 46.00
#